data_AF-A0A6G1G1Y3-F1
#
_entry.id   AF-A0A6G1G1Y3-F1
#
_cell.length_a   1.000
_cell.length_b   1.000
_cell.length_c   1.000
_cell.angle_alpha   90.00
_cell.angle_beta   90.00
_cell.angle_gamma   90.00
#
_symmetry.space_group_name_H-M   'P 1'
#
loop_
_entity.id
_entity.type
_entity.pdbx_description
1 polymer ?
#
loop_
_entity_poly.entity_id
_entity_poly.type
_entity_poly.pdbx_seq_one_letter_code
_entity_poly.pdbx_strand_id
1 'polypeptide(L)'
;RPRITISIQAPNESTDSDLLTLDLPLELTVADLKASVQAETNFPASSQQFFHNGQTLSPDTKTLEQAGIKDGEMLAMLVSGPETATNQAQRQQRVGGGQMGQVGRRRREPAAHEIERQRLGLLANPTQLAQIREARPDLVNAINDPVQFRDMWLQMAGEEEERERERQAQLQLLNEDPFNIDAQMKIEEIIRQERVIENLQHAYEHNPEGNLLPIIHLCFVSTN
;
A
#
# COMPACT_ATOMS: atom_id res chain seq x y z
N ARG A 1 -13.27 -36.11 3.26
CA ARG A 1 -12.86 -35.40 2.03
C ARG A 1 -11.93 -34.28 2.49
N PRO A 2 -10.91 -33.94 1.69
CA PRO A 2 -9.94 -32.93 2.08
C PRO A 2 -10.62 -31.57 2.21
N ARG A 3 -10.35 -30.86 3.30
CA ARG A 3 -10.83 -29.50 3.54
C ARG A 3 -9.73 -28.52 3.19
N ILE A 4 -10.06 -27.51 2.41
CA ILE A 4 -9.12 -26.46 2.00
C ILE A 4 -9.73 -25.13 2.42
N THR A 5 -8.96 -24.31 3.12
CA THR A 5 -9.39 -22.97 3.53
C THR A 5 -8.69 -21.94 2.64
N ILE A 6 -9.45 -20.98 2.13
CA ILE A 6 -9.00 -19.99 1.16
C ILE A 6 -9.23 -18.62 1.78
N SER A 7 -8.16 -17.86 1.97
CA SER A 7 -8.20 -16.47 2.37
C SER A 7 -8.30 -15.59 1.14
N ILE A 8 -9.40 -14.87 1.02
CA ILE A 8 -9.71 -14.01 -0.12
C ILE A 8 -9.21 -12.61 0.19
N GLN A 9 -8.34 -12.09 -0.68
CA GLN A 9 -7.85 -10.72 -0.64
C GLN A 9 -8.38 -9.99 -1.87
N ALA A 10 -9.47 -9.24 -1.68
CA ALA A 10 -10.06 -8.37 -2.71
C ALA A 10 -9.68 -6.90 -2.43
N PRO A 11 -9.24 -6.12 -3.44
CA PRO A 11 -8.82 -4.73 -3.25
C PRO A 11 -9.96 -3.76 -2.90
N ASN A 12 -11.22 -4.19 -3.06
CA ASN A 12 -12.40 -3.32 -2.97
C ASN A 12 -13.32 -3.64 -1.79
N GLU A 13 -13.01 -4.63 -0.95
CA GLU A 13 -13.80 -4.95 0.25
C GLU A 13 -12.96 -4.77 1.51
N SER A 14 -13.55 -4.06 2.47
CA SER A 14 -12.94 -3.51 3.66
C SER A 14 -12.43 -4.58 4.61
N THR A 15 -11.12 -4.89 4.60
CA THR A 15 -10.33 -5.51 5.71
C THR A 15 -10.84 -6.80 6.38
N ASP A 16 -12.00 -7.33 6.01
CA ASP A 16 -12.48 -8.65 6.39
C ASP A 16 -11.87 -9.61 5.39
N SER A 17 -10.90 -10.40 5.83
CA SER A 17 -10.35 -11.47 5.01
C SER A 17 -11.43 -12.53 4.89
N ASP A 18 -12.21 -12.50 3.81
CA ASP A 18 -13.24 -13.50 3.56
C ASP A 18 -12.59 -14.89 3.51
N LEU A 19 -12.95 -15.76 4.46
CA LEU A 19 -12.42 -17.11 4.58
C LEU A 19 -13.41 -18.08 3.96
N LEU A 20 -13.08 -18.64 2.80
CA LEU A 20 -13.88 -19.66 2.12
C LEU A 20 -13.32 -21.05 2.42
N THR A 21 -14.13 -21.94 2.98
CA THR A 21 -13.73 -23.34 3.21
C THR A 21 -14.44 -24.26 2.22
N LEU A 22 -13.65 -24.99 1.41
CA LEU A 22 -14.15 -25.91 0.40
C LEU A 22 -13.74 -27.36 0.72
N ASP A 23 -14.63 -28.30 0.40
CA ASP A 23 -14.40 -29.73 0.57
C ASP A 23 -14.16 -30.36 -0.81
N LEU A 24 -12.89 -30.41 -1.23
CA LEU A 24 -12.49 -30.78 -2.58
C LEU A 24 -11.52 -31.98 -2.57
N PRO A 25 -11.71 -32.99 -3.44
CA PRO A 25 -10.74 -34.07 -3.59
C PRO A 25 -9.39 -33.56 -4.12
N LEU A 26 -8.28 -34.07 -3.56
CA LEU A 26 -6.91 -33.65 -3.95
C LEU A 26 -6.51 -34.09 -5.38
N GLU A 27 -7.29 -35.00 -5.98
CA GLU A 27 -7.16 -35.45 -7.36
C GLU A 27 -7.64 -34.40 -8.38
N LEU A 28 -8.39 -33.39 -7.93
CA LEU A 28 -8.85 -32.31 -8.79
C LEU A 28 -7.69 -31.41 -9.22
N THR A 29 -7.89 -30.74 -10.35
CA THR A 29 -6.91 -29.80 -10.88
C THR A 29 -7.06 -28.42 -10.26
N VAL A 30 -6.01 -27.60 -10.36
CA VAL A 30 -6.08 -26.18 -9.99
C VAL A 30 -7.16 -25.45 -10.80
N ALA A 31 -7.47 -25.89 -12.03
CA ALA A 31 -8.60 -25.36 -12.81
C ALA A 31 -9.96 -25.63 -12.14
N ASP A 32 -10.18 -26.84 -11.63
CA ASP A 32 -11.41 -27.22 -10.94
C ASP A 32 -11.57 -26.45 -9.61
N LEU A 33 -10.46 -26.20 -8.90
CA LEU A 33 -10.45 -25.34 -7.71
C LEU A 33 -10.90 -23.91 -8.06
N LYS A 34 -10.34 -23.31 -9.12
CA LYS A 34 -10.74 -21.97 -9.60
C LYS A 34 -12.22 -21.92 -9.97
N ALA A 35 -12.71 -22.94 -10.68
CA ALA A 35 -14.12 -23.05 -11.04
C ALA A 35 -15.03 -23.17 -9.80
N SER A 36 -14.60 -23.93 -8.79
CA SER A 36 -15.32 -24.08 -7.53
C SER A 36 -15.40 -22.75 -6.77
N VAL A 37 -14.27 -22.03 -6.66
CA VAL A 37 -14.24 -20.72 -6.00
C VAL A 37 -15.03 -19.67 -6.79
N GLN A 38 -15.01 -19.72 -8.13
CA GLN A 38 -15.84 -18.86 -8.97
C GLN A 38 -17.33 -19.09 -8.72
N ALA A 39 -17.77 -20.33 -8.51
CA ALA A 39 -19.16 -20.64 -8.22
C ALA A 39 -19.64 -20.06 -6.87
N GLU A 40 -18.77 -20.01 -5.86
CA GLU A 40 -19.09 -19.50 -4.53
C GLU A 40 -18.93 -17.98 -4.39
N THR A 41 -17.93 -17.39 -5.03
CA THR A 41 -17.54 -15.98 -4.83
C THR A 41 -17.92 -15.06 -6.00
N ASN A 42 -18.36 -15.63 -7.13
CA ASN A 42 -18.67 -14.93 -8.38
C ASN A 42 -17.48 -14.19 -9.03
N PHE A 43 -16.25 -14.36 -8.54
CA PHE A 43 -15.04 -13.84 -9.19
C PHE A 43 -14.64 -14.73 -10.37
N PRO A 44 -14.37 -14.18 -11.57
CA PRO A 44 -13.98 -15.00 -12.73
C PRO A 44 -12.63 -15.68 -12.52
N ALA A 45 -12.45 -16.91 -12.99
CA ALA A 45 -11.17 -17.65 -12.88
C ALA A 45 -9.95 -16.86 -13.40
N SER A 46 -10.15 -15.94 -14.37
CA SER A 46 -9.11 -15.06 -14.91
C SER A 46 -8.63 -13.97 -13.95
N SER A 47 -9.44 -13.57 -12.97
CA SER A 47 -9.05 -12.59 -11.94
C SER A 47 -8.48 -13.23 -10.69
N GLN A 48 -8.61 -14.56 -10.55
CA GLN A 48 -8.19 -15.30 -9.37
C GLN A 48 -6.73 -15.73 -9.48
N GLN A 49 -5.90 -15.27 -8.54
CA GLN A 49 -4.52 -15.74 -8.41
C GLN A 49 -4.34 -16.44 -7.06
N PHE A 50 -4.07 -17.74 -7.09
CA PHE A 50 -3.87 -18.54 -5.89
C PHE A 50 -2.39 -18.68 -5.55
N PHE A 51 -2.09 -18.59 -4.26
CA PHE A 51 -0.77 -18.77 -3.69
C PHE A 51 -0.80 -19.84 -2.60
N HIS A 52 0.18 -20.72 -2.64
CA HIS A 52 0.45 -21.73 -1.62
C HIS A 52 1.91 -21.59 -1.18
N ASN A 53 2.16 -21.34 0.11
CA ASN A 53 3.51 -21.08 0.65
C ASN A 53 4.31 -20.01 -0.13
N GLY A 54 3.62 -18.96 -0.59
CA GLY A 54 4.22 -17.88 -1.39
C GLY A 54 4.49 -18.23 -2.85
N GLN A 55 4.18 -19.45 -3.30
CA GLN A 55 4.29 -19.85 -4.70
C GLN A 55 2.93 -19.80 -5.40
N THR A 56 2.89 -19.20 -6.59
CA THR A 56 1.68 -19.19 -7.41
C THR A 56 1.33 -20.60 -7.89
N LEU A 57 0.07 -20.97 -7.73
CA LEU A 57 -0.45 -22.24 -8.21
C LEU A 57 -0.64 -22.18 -9.73
N SER A 58 0.38 -22.61 -10.47
CA SER A 58 0.37 -22.73 -11.92
C SER A 58 1.30 -23.89 -12.36
N PRO A 59 1.01 -24.59 -13.47
CA PRO A 59 -0.11 -24.43 -14.40
C PRO A 59 -1.42 -25.04 -13.88
N ASP A 60 -2.54 -24.63 -14.49
CA ASP A 60 -3.91 -25.06 -14.14
C ASP A 60 -4.16 -26.57 -14.31
N THR A 61 -3.24 -27.28 -14.97
CA THR A 61 -3.30 -28.73 -15.23
C THR A 61 -2.73 -29.58 -14.10
N LYS A 62 -2.05 -28.99 -13.12
CA LYS A 62 -1.54 -29.72 -11.95
C LYS A 62 -2.68 -30.09 -11.01
N THR A 63 -2.58 -31.25 -10.38
CA THR A 63 -3.50 -31.63 -9.29
C THR A 63 -3.17 -30.87 -8.01
N LEU A 64 -4.15 -30.76 -7.11
CA LEU A 64 -3.95 -30.11 -5.81
C LEU A 64 -2.86 -30.82 -5.00
N GLU A 65 -2.80 -32.16 -5.06
CA GLU A 65 -1.73 -32.94 -4.42
C GLU A 65 -0.34 -32.61 -5.01
N GLN A 66 -0.23 -32.50 -6.33
CA GLN A 66 1.03 -32.13 -7.01
C GLN A 66 1.45 -30.69 -6.74
N ALA A 67 0.50 -29.81 -6.43
CA ALA A 67 0.74 -28.46 -5.95
C ALA A 67 1.17 -28.40 -4.47
N GLY A 68 1.22 -29.56 -3.80
CA GLY A 68 1.61 -29.69 -2.39
C GLY A 68 0.50 -29.37 -1.40
N ILE A 69 -0.75 -29.26 -1.87
CA ILE A 69 -1.92 -28.90 -1.06
C ILE A 69 -2.41 -30.16 -0.36
N LYS A 70 -2.64 -30.05 0.95
CA LYS A 70 -3.09 -31.13 1.83
C LYS A 70 -4.39 -30.74 2.53
N ASP A 71 -4.96 -31.70 3.26
CA ASP A 71 -6.09 -31.46 4.15
C ASP A 71 -5.73 -30.44 5.24
N GLY A 72 -6.57 -29.40 5.39
CA GLY A 72 -6.39 -28.33 6.37
C GLY A 72 -5.46 -27.20 5.94
N GLU A 73 -4.96 -27.21 4.70
CA GLU A 73 -4.07 -26.16 4.20
C GLU A 73 -4.81 -24.85 3.91
N MET A 74 -4.07 -23.75 4.09
CA MET A 74 -4.56 -22.40 3.82
C MET A 74 -3.94 -21.85 2.53
N LEU A 75 -4.81 -21.42 1.61
CA LEU A 75 -4.43 -20.78 0.36
C LEU A 75 -4.75 -19.29 0.42
N ALA A 76 -3.88 -18.45 -0.14
CA ALA A 76 -4.22 -17.06 -0.38
C ALA A 76 -4.73 -16.90 -1.81
N MET A 77 -5.89 -16.29 -1.98
CA MET A 77 -6.44 -15.89 -3.27
C MET A 77 -6.44 -14.37 -3.39
N LEU A 78 -5.69 -13.86 -4.36
CA LEU A 78 -5.75 -12.44 -4.73
C LEU A 78 -6.74 -12.27 -5.89
N VAL A 79 -7.68 -11.35 -5.74
CA VAL A 79 -8.62 -10.98 -6.80
C VAL A 79 -8.12 -9.73 -7.51
N SER A 80 -7.64 -9.88 -8.74
CA SER A 80 -7.31 -8.74 -9.59
C SER A 80 -8.59 -8.23 -10.26
N GLY A 81 -9.05 -7.03 -9.93
CA GLY A 81 -10.22 -6.44 -10.59
C GLY A 81 -10.09 -6.38 -12.11
N PRO A 82 -11.20 -6.28 -12.87
CA PRO A 82 -11.18 -6.13 -14.33
C PRO A 82 -10.74 -4.71 -14.73
N GLU A 83 -9.55 -4.29 -14.31
CA GLU A 83 -8.89 -3.07 -14.76
C GLU A 83 -7.44 -3.42 -15.08
N THR A 84 -7.09 -3.33 -16.37
CA THR A 84 -5.73 -3.33 -16.95
C THR A 84 -5.07 -4.66 -17.35
N ALA A 85 -5.82 -5.58 -17.96
CA ALA A 85 -5.23 -6.56 -18.89
C ALA A 85 -4.82 -5.96 -20.27
N THR A 86 -4.55 -4.65 -20.35
CA THR A 86 -4.12 -3.97 -21.60
C THR A 86 -2.67 -3.50 -21.56
N ASN A 87 -1.81 -4.02 -20.67
CA ASN A 87 -0.40 -3.60 -20.68
C ASN A 87 0.65 -4.63 -20.25
N GLN A 88 0.34 -5.93 -20.27
CA GLN A 88 1.32 -6.97 -19.90
C GLN A 88 1.80 -7.86 -21.07
N ALA A 89 1.24 -7.70 -22.28
CA ALA A 89 1.65 -8.48 -23.46
C ALA A 89 2.74 -7.81 -24.36
N GLN A 90 3.33 -6.67 -23.97
CA GLN A 90 4.42 -6.03 -24.73
C GLN A 90 5.78 -5.96 -24.02
N ARG A 91 5.97 -6.68 -22.91
CA ARG A 91 7.26 -6.69 -22.18
C ARG A 91 8.07 -7.98 -22.30
N GLN A 92 7.62 -8.97 -23.08
CA GLN A 92 8.37 -10.20 -23.33
C GLN A 92 8.79 -10.31 -24.79
N GLN A 93 9.72 -9.46 -25.22
CA GLN A 93 10.70 -9.79 -26.26
C GLN A 93 11.79 -8.72 -26.29
N ARG A 94 12.83 -8.96 -25.47
CA ARG A 94 14.24 -8.62 -25.69
C ARG A 94 15.02 -8.88 -24.39
N VAL A 95 15.20 -10.16 -24.05
CA VAL A 95 16.31 -10.57 -23.17
C VAL A 95 17.17 -11.48 -24.00
N GLY A 96 18.32 -10.95 -24.43
CA GLY A 96 19.31 -11.68 -25.20
C GLY A 96 20.57 -10.84 -25.35
N GLY A 97 21.55 -11.10 -24.48
CA GLY A 97 22.96 -10.71 -24.68
C GLY A 97 23.42 -9.58 -23.77
N GLY A 98 24.28 -9.90 -22.82
CA GLY A 98 24.76 -8.99 -21.79
C GLY A 98 25.75 -7.93 -22.29
N GLN A 99 25.83 -6.84 -21.53
CA GLN A 99 27.10 -6.26 -21.09
C GLN A 99 26.84 -5.24 -19.98
N MET A 100 27.69 -5.32 -18.95
CA MET A 100 27.83 -4.34 -17.88
C MET A 100 28.08 -2.95 -18.47
N GLY A 101 27.38 -1.93 -17.97
CA GLY A 101 27.77 -0.54 -18.19
C GLY A 101 26.59 0.44 -18.19
N GLN A 102 26.60 1.33 -17.20
CA GLN A 102 25.87 2.61 -17.14
C GLN A 102 24.39 2.55 -16.73
N VAL A 103 24.25 2.67 -15.41
CA VAL A 103 23.05 3.09 -14.69
C VAL A 103 22.72 4.53 -15.06
N GLY A 104 22.14 4.73 -16.24
CA GLY A 104 21.38 5.93 -16.56
C GLY A 104 19.93 5.68 -16.19
N ARG A 105 19.57 5.87 -14.92
CA ARG A 105 18.17 6.16 -14.56
C ARG A 105 17.81 7.43 -15.34
N ARG A 106 17.26 7.30 -16.54
CA ARG A 106 16.52 8.40 -17.15
C ARG A 106 15.40 8.70 -16.18
N ARG A 107 15.59 9.75 -15.39
CA ARG A 107 14.57 10.48 -14.65
C ARG A 107 13.33 10.46 -15.55
N ARG A 108 12.32 9.67 -15.19
CA ARG A 108 11.04 9.70 -15.88
C ARG A 108 10.42 11.00 -15.43
N GLU A 109 10.85 12.10 -16.05
CA GLU A 109 10.10 13.34 -15.94
C GLU A 109 8.68 13.01 -16.37
N PRO A 110 7.66 13.39 -15.56
CA PRO A 110 6.28 13.20 -15.96
C PRO A 110 6.12 13.83 -17.34
N ALA A 111 5.68 13.03 -18.30
CA ALA A 111 5.64 13.48 -19.68
C ALA A 111 4.71 14.70 -19.75
N ALA A 112 5.02 15.72 -20.55
CA ALA A 112 4.28 16.98 -20.55
C ALA A 112 2.74 16.80 -20.69
N HIS A 113 2.30 15.74 -21.37
CA HIS A 113 0.89 15.39 -21.52
C HIS A 113 0.23 14.89 -20.22
N GLU A 114 0.99 14.29 -19.30
CA GLU A 114 0.52 13.81 -18.00
C GLU A 114 0.25 14.97 -17.05
N ILE A 115 1.15 15.96 -17.03
CA ILE A 115 0.97 17.19 -16.25
C ILE A 115 -0.27 17.96 -16.76
N GLU A 116 -0.49 17.96 -18.09
CA GLU A 116 -1.69 18.58 -18.66
C GLU A 116 -2.98 17.83 -18.27
N ARG A 117 -2.96 16.48 -18.21
CA ARG A 117 -4.10 15.72 -17.68
C ARG A 117 -4.39 16.06 -16.22
N GLN A 118 -3.36 16.25 -15.40
CA GLN A 118 -3.51 16.67 -14.00
C GLN A 118 -4.13 18.07 -13.91
N ARG A 119 -3.64 19.03 -14.70
CA ARG A 119 -4.21 20.39 -14.76
C ARG A 119 -5.70 20.36 -15.12
N LEU A 120 -6.07 19.58 -16.12
CA LEU A 120 -7.47 19.41 -16.54
C LEU A 120 -8.32 18.71 -15.47
N GLY A 121 -7.76 17.73 -14.75
CA GLY A 121 -8.43 17.08 -13.63
C GLY A 121 -8.71 18.03 -12.47
N LEU A 122 -7.75 18.90 -12.13
CA LEU A 122 -7.92 19.94 -11.12
C LEU A 122 -8.98 20.97 -11.52
N LEU A 123 -9.04 21.33 -12.80
CA LEU A 123 -10.09 22.20 -13.33
C LEU A 123 -11.47 21.53 -13.32
N ALA A 124 -11.53 20.21 -13.49
CA ALA A 124 -12.78 19.46 -13.46
C ALA A 124 -13.33 19.29 -12.02
N ASN A 125 -12.49 19.38 -10.99
CA ASN A 125 -12.89 19.17 -9.60
C ASN A 125 -12.74 20.46 -8.75
N PRO A 126 -13.82 21.23 -8.53
CA PRO A 126 -13.75 22.49 -7.78
C PRO A 126 -13.40 22.31 -6.29
N THR A 127 -13.73 21.16 -5.70
CA THR A 127 -13.41 20.87 -4.29
C THR A 127 -11.91 20.68 -4.09
N GLN A 128 -11.25 19.94 -4.99
CA GLN A 128 -9.80 19.80 -4.95
C GLN A 128 -9.09 21.14 -5.18
N LEU A 129 -9.62 21.95 -6.11
CA LEU A 129 -9.06 23.27 -6.37
C LEU A 129 -9.17 24.21 -5.16
N ALA A 130 -10.25 24.12 -4.38
CA ALA A 130 -10.40 24.88 -3.14
C ALA A 130 -9.38 24.45 -2.07
N GLN A 131 -9.13 23.14 -1.92
CA GLN A 131 -8.10 22.63 -0.99
C GLN A 131 -6.70 23.09 -1.39
N ILE A 132 -6.38 23.04 -2.68
CA ILE A 132 -5.08 23.51 -3.20
C ILE A 132 -4.97 25.02 -3.04
N ARG A 133 -6.05 25.79 -3.16
CA ARG A 133 -6.02 27.25 -2.93
C ARG A 133 -5.60 27.59 -1.51
N GLU A 134 -6.09 26.86 -0.51
CA GLU A 134 -5.72 27.06 0.89
C GLU A 134 -4.24 26.70 1.13
N ALA A 135 -3.77 25.59 0.54
CA ALA A 135 -2.41 25.13 0.75
C ALA A 135 -1.36 25.90 -0.08
N ARG A 136 -1.70 26.22 -1.34
CA ARG A 136 -0.79 26.79 -2.36
C ARG A 136 -1.55 27.69 -3.35
N PRO A 137 -1.74 28.98 -3.03
CA PRO A 137 -2.43 29.91 -3.92
C PRO A 137 -1.69 30.14 -5.24
N ASP A 138 -0.35 30.10 -5.26
CA ASP A 138 0.47 30.33 -6.46
C ASP A 138 0.23 29.30 -7.56
N LEU A 139 0.02 28.04 -7.18
CA LEU A 139 -0.28 26.96 -8.13
C LEU A 139 -1.66 27.17 -8.80
N VAL A 140 -2.64 27.66 -8.03
CA VAL A 140 -3.98 27.94 -8.53
C VAL A 140 -3.96 29.15 -9.47
N ASN A 141 -3.13 30.16 -9.21
CA ASN A 141 -2.97 31.30 -10.11
C ASN A 141 -2.39 30.86 -11.47
N ALA A 142 -1.45 29.91 -11.45
CA ALA A 142 -0.84 29.36 -12.66
C ALA A 142 -1.75 28.38 -13.43
N ILE A 143 -2.87 27.91 -12.87
CA ILE A 143 -3.69 26.84 -13.47
C ILE A 143 -4.26 27.18 -14.86
N ASN A 144 -4.44 28.47 -15.15
CA ASN A 144 -4.95 28.96 -16.44
C ASN A 144 -3.84 29.07 -17.50
N ASP A 145 -2.57 28.98 -17.12
CA ASP A 145 -1.41 29.00 -18.01
C ASP A 145 -0.74 27.61 -18.02
N PRO A 146 -0.87 26.83 -19.11
CA PRO A 146 -0.31 25.48 -19.19
C PRO A 146 1.21 25.43 -19.04
N VAL A 147 1.93 26.48 -19.46
CA VAL A 147 3.39 26.53 -19.41
C VAL A 147 3.85 26.82 -17.99
N GLN A 148 3.24 27.81 -17.32
CA GLN A 148 3.58 28.14 -15.93
C GLN A 148 3.15 27.06 -14.96
N PHE A 149 1.96 26.47 -15.14
CA PHE A 149 1.51 25.35 -14.32
C PHE A 149 2.51 24.18 -14.39
N ARG A 150 2.99 23.87 -15.60
CA ARG A 150 3.97 22.80 -15.80
C ARG A 150 5.29 23.07 -15.10
N ASP A 151 5.82 24.29 -15.21
CA ASP A 151 7.09 24.66 -14.57
C ASP A 151 7.00 24.53 -13.04
N MET A 152 5.95 25.10 -12.45
CA MET A 152 5.67 25.01 -11.02
C MET A 152 5.48 23.55 -10.57
N TRP A 153 4.75 22.75 -11.36
CA TRP A 153 4.54 21.33 -11.07
C TRP A 153 5.85 20.54 -11.06
N LEU A 154 6.73 20.78 -12.04
CA LEU A 154 8.03 20.11 -12.11
C LEU A 154 8.95 20.49 -10.95
N GLN A 155 8.93 21.76 -10.53
CA GLN A 155 9.66 22.22 -9.35
C GLN A 155 9.21 21.46 -8.11
N MET A 156 7.88 21.45 -7.84
CA MET A 156 7.32 20.75 -6.69
C MET A 156 7.61 19.25 -6.70
N ALA A 157 7.42 18.60 -7.86
CA ALA A 157 7.70 17.18 -8.00
C ALA A 157 9.18 16.86 -7.73
N GLY A 158 10.09 17.75 -8.13
CA GLY A 158 11.51 17.63 -7.83
C GLY A 158 11.83 17.73 -6.34
N GLU A 159 11.28 18.73 -5.65
CA GLU A 159 11.45 18.93 -4.21
C GLU A 159 10.88 17.77 -3.40
N GLU A 160 9.71 17.26 -3.81
CA GLU A 160 9.05 16.15 -3.13
C GLU A 160 9.80 14.82 -3.31
N GLU A 161 10.31 14.57 -4.52
CA GLU A 161 11.16 13.40 -4.78
C GLU A 161 12.46 13.44 -3.94
N GLU A 162 13.06 14.61 -3.75
CA GLU A 162 14.26 14.76 -2.92
C GLU A 162 13.93 14.48 -1.45
N ARG A 163 12.88 15.10 -0.91
CA ARG A 163 12.43 14.88 0.47
C ARG A 163 12.07 13.42 0.72
N GLU A 164 11.41 12.78 -0.24
CA GLU A 164 11.05 11.36 -0.15
C GLU A 164 12.29 10.48 -0.22
N ARG A 165 13.28 10.80 -1.07
CA ARG A 165 14.57 10.10 -1.08
C ARG A 165 15.30 10.21 0.24
N GLU A 166 15.31 11.38 0.88
CA GLU A 166 15.92 11.56 2.21
C GLU A 166 15.21 10.72 3.27
N ARG A 167 13.87 10.74 3.29
CA ARG A 167 13.06 9.89 4.19
C ARG A 167 13.33 8.41 3.97
N GLN A 168 13.36 7.97 2.71
CA GLN A 168 13.63 6.58 2.37
C GLN A 168 15.05 6.16 2.74
N ALA A 169 16.06 7.03 2.54
CA ALA A 169 17.42 6.76 2.98
C ALA A 169 17.51 6.65 4.50
N GLN A 170 16.77 7.49 5.24
CA GLN A 170 16.70 7.40 6.68
C GLN A 170 16.01 6.09 7.13
N LEU A 171 14.88 5.74 6.54
CA LEU A 171 14.19 4.47 6.82
C LEU A 171 15.06 3.24 6.48
N GLN A 172 15.78 3.29 5.36
CA GLN A 172 16.70 2.23 4.96
C GLN A 172 17.84 2.09 5.97
N LEU A 173 18.40 3.18 6.49
CA LEU A 173 19.39 3.13 7.56
C LEU A 173 18.82 2.50 8.84
N LEU A 174 17.55 2.78 9.18
CA LEU A 174 16.87 2.12 10.30
C LEU A 174 16.58 0.62 10.02
N ASN A 175 16.49 0.21 8.76
CA ASN A 175 16.15 -1.15 8.34
C ASN A 175 17.38 -2.05 8.09
N GLU A 176 18.49 -1.47 7.62
CA GLU A 176 19.75 -2.18 7.28
C GLU A 176 20.39 -2.86 8.49
N ASP A 177 20.06 -2.44 9.71
CA ASP A 177 20.41 -3.16 10.92
C ASP A 177 19.22 -3.23 11.89
N PRO A 178 18.41 -4.31 11.82
CA PRO A 178 17.27 -4.52 12.71
C PRO A 178 17.66 -4.77 14.19
N PHE A 179 18.96 -4.83 14.51
CA PHE A 179 19.50 -4.96 15.87
C PHE A 179 20.23 -3.70 16.34
N ASN A 180 20.17 -2.60 15.57
CA ASN A 180 20.75 -1.34 15.99
C ASN A 180 19.95 -0.75 17.16
N ILE A 181 20.57 -0.78 18.34
CA ILE A 181 20.00 -0.28 19.60
C ILE A 181 19.55 1.19 19.45
N ASP A 182 20.23 2.00 18.63
CA ASP A 182 19.87 3.39 18.39
C ASP A 182 18.57 3.54 17.57
N ALA A 183 18.40 2.71 16.53
CA ALA A 183 17.16 2.65 15.76
C ALA A 183 16.00 2.13 16.62
N GLN A 184 16.24 1.12 17.47
CA GLN A 184 15.24 0.58 18.38
C GLN A 184 14.84 1.60 19.47
N MET A 185 15.79 2.34 20.05
CA MET A 185 15.51 3.43 21.00
C MET A 185 14.71 4.56 20.34
N LYS A 186 15.04 4.92 19.11
CA LYS A 186 14.31 5.97 18.37
C LYS A 186 12.88 5.55 18.06
N ILE A 187 12.67 4.29 17.68
CA ILE A 187 11.33 3.73 17.47
C ILE A 187 10.54 3.68 18.78
N GLU A 188 11.16 3.27 19.89
CA GLU A 188 10.52 3.23 21.21
C GLU A 188 10.07 4.62 21.67
N GLU A 189 10.91 5.65 21.50
CA GLU A 189 10.58 7.02 21.88
C GLU A 189 9.43 7.60 21.03
N ILE A 190 9.42 7.32 19.72
CA ILE A 190 8.32 7.74 18.83
C ILE A 190 7.00 7.08 19.27
N ILE A 191 7.00 5.76 19.50
CA ILE A 191 5.80 5.03 19.96
C ILE A 191 5.34 5.55 21.32
N ARG A 192 6.27 5.87 22.23
CA ARG A 192 5.95 6.42 23.54
C ARG A 192 5.27 7.78 23.44
N GLN A 193 5.79 8.66 22.59
CA GLN A 193 5.19 9.98 22.36
C GLN A 193 3.84 9.86 21.66
N GLU A 194 3.71 8.99 20.65
CA GLU A 194 2.44 8.71 20.00
C GLU A 194 1.40 8.19 20.99
N ARG A 195 1.74 7.31 21.94
CA ARG A 195 0.79 6.91 23.00
C ARG A 195 0.39 8.04 23.93
N VAL A 196 1.28 8.99 24.21
CA VAL A 196 0.93 10.17 25.02
C VAL A 196 -0.03 11.06 24.23
N ILE A 197 0.28 11.33 22.96
CA ILE A 197 -0.56 12.15 22.09
C ILE A 197 -1.91 11.47 21.83
N GLU A 198 -1.94 10.17 21.58
CA GLU A 198 -3.16 9.38 21.39
C GLU A 198 -4.00 9.38 22.67
N ASN A 199 -3.40 9.17 23.84
CA ASN A 199 -4.13 9.24 25.11
C ASN A 199 -4.64 10.67 25.39
N LEU A 200 -3.87 11.71 25.03
CA LEU A 200 -4.30 13.10 25.13
C LEU A 200 -5.44 13.39 24.15
N GLN A 201 -5.32 12.97 22.89
CA GLN A 201 -6.30 13.17 21.83
C GLN A 201 -7.60 12.42 22.17
N HIS A 202 -7.50 11.18 22.63
CA HIS A 202 -8.63 10.41 23.15
C HIS A 202 -9.25 11.08 24.38
N ALA A 203 -8.46 11.69 25.27
CA ALA A 203 -8.99 12.49 26.39
C ALA A 203 -9.66 13.81 25.94
N TYR A 204 -9.25 14.39 24.81
CA TYR A 204 -9.92 15.54 24.19
C TYR A 204 -11.20 15.15 23.44
N GLU A 205 -11.23 13.98 22.80
CA GLU A 205 -12.37 13.45 22.05
C GLU A 205 -13.48 12.87 22.96
N HIS A 206 -13.11 12.31 24.12
CA HIS A 206 -14.04 11.61 25.02
C HIS A 206 -14.29 12.32 26.37
N ASN A 207 -14.35 13.65 26.42
CA ASN A 207 -14.70 14.33 27.68
C ASN A 207 -15.82 15.40 27.55
N PRO A 208 -17.10 15.02 27.77
CA PRO A 208 -18.16 15.98 28.08
C PRO A 208 -18.06 16.36 29.57
N GLU A 209 -17.58 17.57 29.87
CA GLU A 209 -17.54 18.22 31.20
C GLU A 209 -17.37 17.31 32.45
N GLY A 210 -16.15 17.22 33.01
CA GLY A 210 -16.00 16.82 34.42
C GLY A 210 -14.60 16.41 34.86
N ASN A 211 -14.06 17.13 35.84
CA ASN A 211 -12.88 16.82 36.67
C ASN A 211 -11.49 16.93 36.02
N LEU A 212 -11.11 18.19 35.79
CA LEU A 212 -9.82 18.66 36.30
C LEU A 212 -9.76 18.44 37.82
N LEU A 213 -8.92 17.54 38.29
CA LEU A 213 -8.46 17.50 39.69
C LEU A 213 -7.02 16.96 39.74
N PRO A 214 -6.20 17.41 40.70
CA PRO A 214 -5.19 18.42 40.44
C PRO A 214 -3.76 17.89 40.60
N ILE A 215 -2.82 18.65 40.03
CA ILE A 215 -1.39 18.58 40.30
C ILE A 215 -1.16 18.80 41.80
N ILE A 216 -0.82 17.76 42.57
CA ILE A 216 -0.21 17.91 43.91
C ILE A 216 0.77 16.72 44.04
N HIS A 217 2.08 16.93 44.10
CA HIS A 217 2.73 17.35 45.33
C HIS A 217 4.06 18.06 45.07
N LEU A 218 4.06 19.40 45.26
CA LEU A 218 5.24 20.13 45.68
C LEU A 218 5.33 19.96 47.21
N CYS A 219 6.29 19.17 47.69
CA CYS A 219 6.71 19.21 49.09
C CYS A 219 8.02 19.97 49.17
N PHE A 220 7.93 21.25 49.51
CA PHE A 220 9.01 22.04 50.08
C PHE A 220 8.83 21.99 51.60
N VAL A 221 9.76 21.39 52.36
CA VAL A 221 9.98 21.73 53.77
C VAL A 221 11.49 21.68 54.05
N SER A 222 12.04 22.87 54.29
CA SER A 222 13.39 23.16 54.81
C SER A 222 13.64 22.55 56.18
N THR A 223 14.92 22.30 56.51
CA THR A 223 15.50 22.72 57.80
C THR A 223 17.01 22.90 57.68
N ASN A 224 17.47 24.14 57.95
CA ASN A 224 18.55 24.40 58.91
C ASN A 224 17.89 25.20 60.03
#